data_AF-A0A3D1TZ26-F1
#
_entry.id   AF-A0A3D1TZ26-F1
#
_cell.length_a   1.000
_cell.length_b   1.000
_cell.length_c   1.000
_cell.angle_alpha   90.00
_cell.angle_beta   90.00
_cell.angle_gamma   90.00
#
_symmetry.space_group_name_H-M   'P 1'
#
loop_
_entity.id
_entity.type
_entity.pdbx_description
1 polymer ?
#
loop_
_entity_poly.entity_id
_entity_poly.type
_entity_poly.pdbx_seq_one_letter_code
_entity_poly.pdbx_strand_id
1 'polypeptide(L)'
;MSGGAGFIGYHLCASLLDRGLSVVCLDNLSTGSVQNAQDLAQRPGFTFVECDVTDDLCEELSVRFVYHLASPASVPGYLSRPLETLLVNSSGTMRMLALAQQCRAQFLFSSTSEIYGDPLVHPQSESYWGNVNPVGIRACYDEGKRFGEAATMEYVRSSRVDARIVRIFNTYGPRSRPD
;
A
#
# COMPACT_ATOMS: atom_id res chain seq x y z
N MET A 1 5.61 -4.31 6.47
CA MET A 1 5.50 -3.94 5.04
C MET A 1 4.35 -4.74 4.46
N SER A 2 3.25 -4.12 4.06
CA SER A 2 2.23 -4.87 3.29
C SER A 2 2.49 -4.70 1.79
N GLY A 3 2.35 -5.75 0.98
CA GLY A 3 2.65 -5.68 -0.46
C GLY A 3 4.16 -5.69 -0.77
N GLY A 4 4.97 -6.22 0.14
CA GLY A 4 6.43 -6.18 0.06
C GLY A 4 7.03 -7.11 -1.00
N ALA A 5 6.27 -8.08 -1.52
CA ALA A 5 6.69 -8.95 -2.62
C ALA A 5 6.35 -8.36 -4.01
N GLY A 6 5.71 -7.19 -4.07
CA GLY A 6 5.47 -6.43 -5.30
C GLY A 6 6.70 -5.64 -5.79
N PHE A 7 6.53 -4.82 -6.83
CA PHE A 7 7.62 -4.04 -7.45
C PHE A 7 8.27 -3.04 -6.48
N ILE A 8 7.53 -1.99 -6.07
CA ILE A 8 8.06 -0.96 -5.17
C ILE A 8 8.37 -1.56 -3.79
N GLY A 9 7.50 -2.45 -3.32
CA GLY A 9 7.66 -3.16 -2.05
C GLY A 9 8.99 -3.89 -1.95
N TYR A 10 9.40 -4.61 -3.00
CA TYR A 10 10.67 -5.34 -3.02
C TYR A 10 11.86 -4.41 -2.82
N HIS A 11 11.93 -3.32 -3.59
CA HIS A 11 13.05 -2.37 -3.53
C HIS A 11 13.11 -1.66 -2.18
N LEU A 12 11.95 -1.33 -1.60
CA LEU A 12 11.90 -0.74 -0.27
C LEU A 12 12.31 -1.73 0.82
N CYS A 13 11.86 -2.99 0.76
CA CYS A 13 12.32 -4.06 1.65
C CYS A 13 13.85 -4.21 1.59
N ALA A 14 14.40 -4.36 0.39
CA ALA A 14 15.85 -4.50 0.18
C ALA A 14 16.63 -3.30 0.75
N SER A 15 16.18 -2.08 0.46
CA SER A 15 16.83 -0.87 0.96
C SER A 15 16.80 -0.73 2.49
N LEU A 16 15.71 -1.15 3.14
CA LEU A 16 15.60 -1.15 4.60
C LEU A 16 16.51 -2.22 5.25
N LEU A 17 16.57 -3.41 4.66
CA LEU A 17 17.46 -4.49 5.11
C LEU A 17 18.93 -4.09 4.96
N ASP A 18 19.30 -3.43 3.85
CA ASP A 18 20.66 -2.93 3.62
C ASP A 18 21.08 -1.84 4.63
N ARG A 19 20.09 -1.18 5.27
CA ARG A 19 20.30 -0.23 6.36
C ARG A 19 20.31 -0.89 7.75
N GLY A 20 20.22 -2.21 7.82
CA GLY A 20 20.24 -2.98 9.06
C GLY A 20 18.91 -3.03 9.80
N LEU A 21 17.78 -2.69 9.17
CA LEU A 21 16.45 -2.87 9.76
C LEU A 21 15.91 -4.26 9.47
N SER A 22 15.16 -4.83 10.40
CA SER A 22 14.35 -6.02 10.14
C SER A 22 13.04 -5.65 9.44
N VAL A 23 12.57 -6.52 8.54
CA VAL A 23 11.35 -6.30 7.76
C VAL A 23 10.45 -7.52 7.86
N VAL A 24 9.24 -7.33 8.40
CA VAL A 24 8.13 -8.26 8.25
C VAL A 24 7.31 -7.87 7.01
N CYS A 25 7.26 -8.74 6.02
CA CYS A 25 6.51 -8.59 4.79
C CYS A 25 5.20 -9.37 4.86
N LEU A 26 4.08 -8.67 4.75
CA LEU A 26 2.74 -9.24 4.59
C LEU A 26 2.37 -9.17 3.11
N ASP A 27 2.13 -10.31 2.47
CA ASP A 27 1.73 -10.36 1.06
C ASP A 27 0.92 -11.62 0.79
N ASN A 28 -0.17 -11.51 0.03
CA ASN A 28 -0.99 -12.66 -0.39
C ASN A 28 -0.58 -13.19 -1.77
N LEU A 29 0.48 -12.62 -2.38
CA LEU A 29 1.02 -13.01 -3.68
C LEU A 29 0.02 -12.88 -4.86
N SER A 30 -1.13 -12.23 -4.66
CA SER A 30 -2.15 -12.03 -5.70
C SER A 30 -1.62 -11.28 -6.92
N THR A 31 -0.75 -10.28 -6.68
CA THR A 31 0.04 -9.55 -7.67
C THR A 31 1.52 -9.45 -7.28
N GLY A 32 1.89 -9.96 -6.09
CA GLY A 32 3.28 -10.14 -5.68
C GLY A 32 4.02 -11.18 -6.53
N SER A 33 5.31 -11.36 -6.27
CA SER A 33 6.14 -12.38 -6.91
C SER A 33 6.75 -13.30 -5.87
N VAL A 34 6.52 -14.62 -6.03
CA VAL A 34 7.17 -15.66 -5.20
C VAL A 34 8.68 -15.51 -5.27
N GLN A 35 9.23 -15.22 -6.46
CA GLN A 35 10.66 -15.00 -6.62
C GLN A 35 11.15 -13.78 -5.83
N ASN A 36 10.39 -12.68 -5.80
CA ASN A 36 10.73 -11.52 -4.98
C ASN A 36 10.78 -11.87 -3.49
N ALA A 37 9.80 -12.65 -3.00
CA ALA A 37 9.77 -13.09 -1.61
C ALA A 37 10.93 -14.03 -1.28
N GLN A 38 11.24 -14.99 -2.17
CA GLN A 38 12.38 -15.90 -2.01
C GLN A 38 13.72 -15.18 -2.01
N ASP A 39 13.90 -14.22 -2.92
CA ASP A 39 15.11 -13.40 -3.00
C ASP A 39 15.31 -12.58 -1.72
N LEU A 40 14.24 -12.00 -1.16
CA LEU A 40 14.30 -11.27 0.11
C LEU A 40 14.53 -12.20 1.31
N ALA A 41 13.99 -13.42 1.29
CA ALA A 41 14.18 -14.40 2.36
C ALA A 41 15.64 -14.87 2.51
N GLN A 42 16.48 -14.68 1.50
CA GLN A 42 17.93 -14.92 1.62
C GLN A 42 18.65 -13.81 2.40
N ARG A 43 17.99 -12.70 2.72
CA ARG A 43 18.59 -11.56 3.43
C ARG A 43 18.32 -11.66 4.94
N PRO A 44 19.34 -11.50 5.79
CA PRO A 44 19.15 -11.47 7.25
C PRO A 44 18.15 -10.38 7.67
N GLY A 45 17.28 -10.71 8.63
CA GLY A 45 16.29 -9.77 9.16
C GLY A 45 14.99 -9.66 8.36
N PHE A 46 14.84 -10.41 7.26
CA PHE A 46 13.58 -10.51 6.53
C PHE A 46 12.71 -11.65 7.05
N THR A 47 11.42 -11.37 7.23
CA THR A 47 10.39 -12.36 7.55
C THR A 47 9.24 -12.20 6.57
N PHE A 48 8.87 -13.30 5.90
CA PHE A 48 7.70 -13.34 5.04
C PHE A 48 6.52 -13.96 5.78
N VAL A 49 5.37 -13.32 5.70
CA VAL A 49 4.09 -13.83 6.19
C VAL A 49 3.10 -13.79 5.03
N GLU A 50 2.69 -14.97 4.57
CA GLU A 50 1.64 -15.07 3.56
C GLU A 50 0.31 -14.69 4.21
N CYS A 51 -0.25 -13.55 3.81
CA CYS A 51 -1.39 -12.96 4.48
C CYS A 51 -2.10 -11.95 3.57
N ASP A 52 -3.43 -12.02 3.53
CA ASP A 52 -4.23 -10.90 3.04
C ASP A 52 -4.47 -9.89 4.17
N VAL A 53 -4.17 -8.63 3.92
CA VAL A 53 -4.36 -7.57 4.92
C VAL A 53 -5.83 -7.28 5.22
N THR A 54 -6.76 -7.85 4.44
CA THR A 54 -8.20 -7.82 4.76
C THR A 54 -8.60 -8.81 5.85
N ASP A 55 -7.77 -9.81 6.10
CA ASP A 55 -8.01 -10.86 7.10
C ASP A 55 -7.48 -10.45 8.48
N ASP A 56 -7.78 -11.27 9.49
CA ASP A 56 -7.19 -11.11 10.81
C ASP A 56 -5.70 -11.49 10.75
N LEU A 57 -4.85 -10.62 11.28
CA LEU A 57 -3.43 -10.95 11.41
C LEU A 57 -3.28 -12.06 12.44
N CYS A 58 -2.75 -13.21 12.02
CA CYS A 58 -2.59 -14.39 12.85
C CYS A 58 -1.61 -14.18 14.02
N GLU A 59 -0.77 -13.14 13.96
CA GLU A 59 0.30 -12.89 14.92
C GLU A 59 0.24 -11.46 15.46
N GLU A 60 0.49 -11.31 16.76
CA GLU A 60 0.72 -10.00 17.37
C GLU A 60 2.04 -9.43 16.86
N LEU A 61 1.97 -8.53 15.90
CA LEU A 61 3.13 -7.82 15.38
C LEU A 61 3.49 -6.64 16.29
N SER A 62 4.77 -6.49 16.59
CA SER A 62 5.33 -5.30 17.24
C SER A 62 6.30 -4.62 16.27
N VAL A 63 5.89 -3.47 15.73
CA VAL A 63 6.66 -2.76 14.69
C VAL A 63 6.78 -1.27 14.99
N ARG A 64 7.88 -0.66 14.55
CA ARG A 64 8.09 0.79 14.64
C ARG A 64 7.56 1.55 13.43
N PHE A 65 7.47 0.89 12.27
CA PHE A 65 7.02 1.48 11.02
C PHE A 65 6.08 0.54 10.27
N VAL A 66 5.00 1.09 9.74
CA VAL A 66 4.06 0.41 8.85
C VAL A 66 4.07 1.11 7.50
N TYR A 67 4.69 0.46 6.52
CA TYR A 67 4.62 0.86 5.12
C TYR A 67 3.50 0.05 4.45
N HIS A 68 2.40 0.74 4.11
CA HIS A 68 1.21 0.12 3.54
C HIS A 68 1.18 0.26 2.01
N LEU A 69 1.71 -0.77 1.32
CA LEU A 69 1.80 -0.86 -0.15
C LEU A 69 0.88 -1.93 -0.77
N ALA A 70 0.06 -2.63 0.03
CA ALA A 70 -0.80 -3.70 -0.48
C ALA A 70 -1.96 -3.11 -1.28
N SER A 71 -1.92 -3.29 -2.60
CA SER A 71 -3.01 -3.03 -3.55
C SER A 71 -2.57 -3.54 -4.92
N PRO A 72 -3.47 -4.12 -5.74
CA PRO A 72 -3.25 -4.17 -7.18
C PRO A 72 -3.05 -2.74 -7.70
N ALA A 73 -2.07 -2.51 -8.57
CA ALA A 73 -1.66 -1.17 -8.98
C ALA A 73 -1.71 -0.91 -10.49
N SER A 74 -1.64 -1.94 -11.34
CA SER A 74 -1.82 -1.78 -12.78
C SER A 74 -3.31 -1.79 -13.15
N VAL A 75 -3.67 -1.08 -14.21
CA VAL A 75 -5.06 -1.02 -14.72
C VAL A 75 -5.63 -2.43 -14.95
N PRO A 76 -4.94 -3.35 -15.65
CA PRO A 76 -5.42 -4.72 -15.77
C PRO A 76 -5.56 -5.42 -14.40
N GLY A 77 -4.61 -5.17 -13.49
CA GLY A 77 -4.56 -5.79 -12.17
C GLY A 77 -5.79 -5.48 -11.32
N TYR A 78 -6.11 -4.21 -11.09
CA TYR A 78 -7.26 -3.86 -10.25
C TYR A 78 -8.62 -4.07 -10.95
N LEU A 79 -8.67 -3.99 -12.28
CA LEU A 79 -9.90 -4.29 -13.03
C LEU A 79 -10.22 -5.78 -13.09
N SER A 80 -9.22 -6.66 -12.99
CA SER A 80 -9.44 -8.11 -12.92
C SER A 80 -10.17 -8.56 -11.65
N ARG A 81 -10.04 -7.78 -10.57
CA ARG A 81 -10.47 -8.09 -9.20
C ARG A 81 -10.98 -6.82 -8.48
N PRO A 82 -12.08 -6.21 -8.96
CA PRO A 82 -12.49 -4.88 -8.51
C PRO A 82 -13.04 -4.89 -7.08
N LEU A 83 -13.70 -5.97 -6.65
CA LEU A 83 -14.22 -6.08 -5.28
C LEU A 83 -13.07 -6.25 -4.28
N GLU A 84 -12.09 -7.09 -4.60
CA GLU A 84 -10.88 -7.28 -3.81
C GLU A 84 -10.04 -6.00 -3.75
N THR A 85 -9.98 -5.24 -4.85
CA THR A 85 -9.35 -3.92 -4.89
C THR A 85 -10.03 -2.95 -3.92
N LEU A 86 -11.36 -2.92 -3.87
CA LEU A 86 -12.08 -2.11 -2.90
C LEU A 86 -11.79 -2.57 -1.47
N LEU A 87 -11.84 -3.87 -1.19
CA LEU A 87 -11.62 -4.42 0.16
C LEU A 87 -10.21 -4.13 0.69
N VAL A 88 -9.18 -4.34 -0.13
CA VAL A 88 -7.78 -4.12 0.29
C VAL A 88 -7.49 -2.63 0.55
N ASN A 89 -8.05 -1.73 -0.27
CA ASN A 89 -7.87 -0.28 -0.10
C ASN A 89 -8.84 0.34 0.94
N SER A 90 -9.82 -0.42 1.44
CA SER A 90 -10.74 0.01 2.51
C SER A 90 -10.45 -0.70 3.82
N SER A 91 -11.03 -1.87 4.03
CA SER A 91 -10.85 -2.70 5.22
C SER A 91 -9.38 -3.02 5.49
N GLY A 92 -8.61 -3.33 4.43
CA GLY A 92 -7.16 -3.58 4.56
C GLY A 92 -6.41 -2.36 5.10
N THR A 93 -6.71 -1.16 4.58
CA THR A 93 -6.13 0.09 5.10
C THR A 93 -6.55 0.38 6.54
N MET A 94 -7.82 0.18 6.90
CA MET A 94 -8.30 0.35 8.28
C MET A 94 -7.57 -0.58 9.26
N ARG A 95 -7.34 -1.84 8.86
CA ARG A 95 -6.60 -2.82 9.65
C ARG A 95 -5.13 -2.42 9.84
N MET A 96 -4.46 -1.96 8.79
CA MET A 96 -3.07 -1.51 8.90
C MET A 96 -2.92 -0.22 9.72
N LEU A 97 -3.90 0.68 9.68
CA LEU A 97 -3.96 1.85 10.55
C LEU A 97 -4.20 1.46 12.02
N ALA A 98 -5.09 0.50 12.28
CA ALA A 98 -5.32 -0.05 13.61
C ALA A 98 -4.04 -0.70 14.17
N LEU A 99 -3.33 -1.49 13.35
CA LEU A 99 -2.03 -2.05 13.73
C LEU A 99 -1.03 -0.93 14.08
N ALA A 100 -0.92 0.10 13.25
CA ALA A 100 -0.03 1.23 13.53
C ALA A 100 -0.38 1.94 14.85
N GLN A 101 -1.67 2.13 15.13
CA GLN A 101 -2.13 2.69 16.40
C GLN A 101 -1.75 1.80 17.59
N GLN A 102 -2.01 0.49 17.50
CA GLN A 102 -1.70 -0.49 18.56
C GLN A 102 -0.21 -0.51 18.87
N CYS A 103 0.64 -0.55 17.84
CA CYS A 103 2.09 -0.55 18.00
C CYS A 103 2.68 0.84 18.32
N ARG A 104 1.90 1.91 18.23
CA ARG A 104 2.38 3.31 18.17
C ARG A 104 3.46 3.50 17.09
N ALA A 105 3.25 2.83 15.96
CA ALA A 105 4.14 2.88 14.80
C ALA A 105 3.89 4.13 13.95
N GLN A 106 4.91 4.56 13.24
CA GLN A 106 4.72 5.52 12.15
C GLN A 106 4.10 4.81 10.94
N PHE A 107 3.12 5.44 10.32
CA PHE A 107 2.38 4.88 9.19
C PHE A 107 2.72 5.61 7.88
N LEU A 108 2.90 4.87 6.79
CA LEU A 108 3.02 5.43 5.45
C LEU A 108 1.98 4.78 4.54
N PHE A 109 1.08 5.60 4.00
CA PHE A 109 0.11 5.21 3.00
C PHE A 109 0.66 5.45 1.60
N SER A 110 0.67 4.40 0.77
CA SER A 110 0.95 4.52 -0.67
C SER A 110 -0.33 4.90 -1.43
N SER A 111 -0.51 6.21 -1.61
CA SER A 111 -1.52 6.77 -2.51
C SER A 111 -0.98 6.79 -3.95
N THR A 112 -1.72 7.43 -4.84
CA THR A 112 -1.50 7.39 -6.29
C THR A 112 -1.86 8.73 -6.92
N SER A 113 -1.30 9.05 -8.09
CA SER A 113 -1.75 10.18 -8.90
C SER A 113 -3.18 10.01 -9.41
N GLU A 114 -3.72 8.79 -9.43
CA GLU A 114 -5.10 8.51 -9.87
C GLU A 114 -6.16 9.15 -8.95
N ILE A 115 -5.80 9.55 -7.72
CA ILE A 115 -6.72 10.31 -6.85
C ILE A 115 -7.07 11.69 -7.44
N TYR A 116 -6.29 12.18 -8.41
CA TYR A 116 -6.57 13.38 -9.17
C TYR A 116 -7.53 13.16 -10.35
N GLY A 117 -7.78 11.92 -10.75
CA GLY A 117 -8.66 11.56 -11.87
C GLY A 117 -8.24 12.18 -13.20
N ASP A 118 -9.21 12.68 -13.97
CA ASP A 118 -9.01 13.42 -15.22
C ASP A 118 -8.84 14.91 -14.90
N PRO A 119 -7.61 15.42 -14.64
CA PRO A 119 -7.42 16.67 -13.94
C PRO A 119 -7.82 17.85 -14.80
N LEU A 120 -8.50 18.83 -14.19
CA LEU A 120 -8.85 20.11 -14.83
C LEU A 120 -7.76 21.18 -14.67
N VAL A 121 -6.64 20.83 -14.05
CA VAL A 121 -5.51 21.73 -13.75
C VAL A 121 -4.17 21.06 -14.09
N HIS A 122 -3.17 21.88 -14.41
CA HIS A 122 -1.81 21.43 -14.69
C HIS A 122 -0.77 22.45 -14.17
N PRO A 123 0.27 22.01 -13.43
CA PRO A 123 0.49 20.66 -12.91
C PRO A 123 -0.49 20.30 -11.76
N GLN A 124 -0.54 19.03 -11.36
CA GLN A 124 -1.35 18.58 -10.22
C GLN A 124 -0.57 18.73 -8.90
N SER A 125 -0.86 19.79 -8.15
CA SER A 125 -0.36 19.97 -6.79
C SER A 125 -1.21 19.20 -5.77
N GLU A 126 -0.66 18.94 -4.58
CA GLU A 126 -1.34 18.17 -3.54
C GLU A 126 -2.61 18.86 -2.98
N SER A 127 -2.74 20.17 -3.20
CA SER A 127 -3.94 20.95 -2.90
C SER A 127 -5.11 20.70 -3.84
N TYR A 128 -4.88 20.09 -5.01
CA TYR A 128 -5.95 19.77 -5.97
C TYR A 128 -6.79 18.59 -5.48
N TRP A 129 -8.12 18.74 -5.52
CA TRP A 129 -9.05 17.74 -5.00
C TRP A 129 -9.29 16.54 -5.91
N GLY A 130 -8.93 16.67 -7.20
CA GLY A 130 -9.21 15.67 -8.22
C GLY A 130 -10.55 15.84 -8.93
N ASN A 131 -10.65 15.24 -10.11
CA ASN A 131 -11.87 15.13 -10.92
C ASN A 131 -12.08 13.64 -11.26
N VAL A 132 -12.68 12.92 -10.32
CA VAL A 132 -12.81 11.46 -10.34
C VAL A 132 -14.28 11.08 -10.48
N ASN A 133 -14.56 10.04 -11.28
CA ASN A 133 -15.92 9.49 -11.42
C ASN A 133 -16.12 8.33 -10.41
N PRO A 134 -16.96 8.50 -9.37
CA PRO A 134 -17.09 7.52 -8.29
C PRO A 134 -17.80 6.21 -8.68
N VAL A 135 -18.40 6.16 -9.87
CA VAL A 135 -19.10 4.96 -10.39
C VAL A 135 -18.50 4.47 -11.71
N GLY A 136 -17.36 5.02 -12.12
CA GLY A 136 -16.64 4.59 -13.31
C GLY A 136 -15.98 3.22 -13.13
N ILE A 137 -15.57 2.60 -14.23
CA ILE A 137 -14.93 1.26 -14.19
C ILE A 137 -13.65 1.22 -13.34
N ARG A 138 -12.95 2.36 -13.22
CA ARG A 138 -11.72 2.51 -12.43
C ARG A 138 -11.97 2.88 -10.97
N ALA A 139 -13.22 3.17 -10.58
CA ALA A 139 -13.55 3.68 -9.26
C ALA A 139 -13.16 2.73 -8.13
N CYS A 140 -13.08 1.42 -8.38
CA CYS A 140 -12.61 0.45 -7.38
C CYS A 140 -11.21 0.77 -6.85
N TYR A 141 -10.33 1.31 -7.70
CA TYR A 141 -8.99 1.72 -7.34
C TYR A 141 -8.96 3.20 -6.93
N ASP A 142 -9.55 4.08 -7.74
CA ASP A 142 -9.47 5.53 -7.54
C ASP A 142 -10.13 5.95 -6.22
N GLU A 143 -11.38 5.53 -5.99
CA GLU A 143 -12.10 5.83 -4.74
C GLU A 143 -11.57 5.01 -3.57
N GLY A 144 -11.05 3.79 -3.81
CA GLY A 144 -10.35 3.02 -2.78
C GLY A 144 -9.15 3.78 -2.23
N LYS A 145 -8.31 4.34 -3.10
CA LYS A 145 -7.14 5.14 -2.69
C LYS A 145 -7.54 6.47 -2.03
N ARG A 146 -8.60 7.12 -2.51
CA ARG A 146 -9.17 8.33 -1.87
C ARG A 146 -9.72 8.03 -0.48
N PHE A 147 -10.41 6.90 -0.31
CA PHE A 147 -10.83 6.42 1.01
C PHE A 147 -9.63 6.21 1.93
N GLY A 148 -8.57 5.56 1.44
CA GLY A 148 -7.35 5.34 2.23
C GLY A 148 -6.67 6.63 2.71
N GLU A 149 -6.64 7.68 1.89
CA GLU A 149 -6.18 9.02 2.32
C GLU A 149 -7.10 9.60 3.42
N ALA A 150 -8.42 9.54 3.21
CA ALA A 150 -9.39 10.04 4.19
C ALA A 150 -9.28 9.31 5.54
N ALA A 151 -9.25 7.97 5.52
CA ALA A 151 -9.06 7.13 6.70
C ALA A 151 -7.74 7.44 7.42
N THR A 152 -6.64 7.56 6.67
CA THR A 152 -5.33 7.93 7.24
C THR A 152 -5.41 9.26 7.98
N MET A 153 -6.03 10.26 7.37
CA MET A 153 -6.16 11.59 7.97
C MET A 153 -7.10 11.61 9.18
N GLU A 154 -8.14 10.76 9.21
CA GLU A 154 -8.97 10.59 10.41
C GLU A 154 -8.20 9.94 11.56
N TYR A 155 -7.34 8.96 11.28
CA TYR A 155 -6.47 8.38 12.31
C TYR A 155 -5.43 9.38 12.84
N VAL A 156 -4.95 10.31 12.01
CA VAL A 156 -4.09 11.42 12.46
C VAL A 156 -4.87 12.35 13.41
N ARG A 157 -6.08 12.77 13.02
CA ARG A 157 -6.89 13.72 13.79
C ARG A 157 -7.44 13.13 15.10
N SER A 158 -8.00 11.93 15.02
CA SER A 158 -8.79 11.32 16.10
C SER A 158 -7.95 10.40 17.00
N SER A 159 -7.02 9.66 16.40
CA SER A 159 -6.23 8.61 17.06
C SER A 159 -4.75 8.97 17.24
N ARG A 160 -4.33 10.14 16.77
CA ARG A 160 -2.96 10.67 16.82
C ARG A 160 -1.89 9.71 16.26
N VAL A 161 -2.25 8.92 15.25
CA VAL A 161 -1.26 8.12 14.50
C VAL A 161 -0.32 9.08 13.75
N ASP A 162 0.99 8.86 13.86
CA ASP A 162 1.99 9.62 13.09
C ASP A 162 2.06 9.04 11.66
N ALA A 163 1.35 9.68 10.72
CA ALA A 163 1.17 9.14 9.37
C ALA A 163 1.70 10.06 8.26
N ARG A 164 2.11 9.45 7.14
CA ARG A 164 2.50 10.12 5.89
C ARG A 164 1.69 9.53 4.73
N ILE A 165 1.34 10.37 3.77
CA ILE A 165 0.69 9.98 2.51
C ILE A 165 1.66 10.31 1.38
N VAL A 166 1.89 9.35 0.49
CA VAL A 166 2.72 9.54 -0.71
C VAL A 166 1.86 9.28 -1.95
N ARG A 167 1.65 10.29 -2.80
CA ARG A 167 0.91 10.16 -4.05
C ARG A 167 1.88 9.79 -5.17
N ILE A 168 1.94 8.49 -5.47
CA ILE A 168 2.92 7.92 -6.40
C ILE A 168 2.44 8.16 -7.84
N PHE A 169 3.31 8.75 -8.65
CA PHE A 169 3.13 8.86 -10.11
C PHE A 169 3.73 7.64 -10.81
N ASN A 170 3.50 7.53 -12.12
CA ASN A 170 4.02 6.45 -12.96
C ASN A 170 5.49 6.15 -12.65
N THR A 171 5.74 4.91 -12.23
CA THR A 171 7.07 4.43 -11.80
C THR A 171 7.39 3.16 -12.57
N TYR A 172 8.61 3.03 -13.07
CA TYR A 172 9.08 1.85 -13.80
C TYR A 172 10.48 1.44 -13.34
N GLY A 173 10.88 0.20 -13.58
CA GLY A 173 12.21 -0.29 -13.24
C GLY A 173 12.26 -1.81 -13.12
N PRO A 174 13.41 -2.39 -12.75
CA PRO A 174 13.53 -3.83 -12.56
C PRO A 174 12.46 -4.38 -11.62
N ARG A 175 11.85 -5.52 -11.97
CA ARG A 175 10.73 -6.14 -11.24
C ARG A 175 9.40 -5.38 -11.32
N SER A 176 9.27 -4.33 -12.14
CA SER A 176 7.96 -3.90 -12.61
C SER A 176 7.38 -5.02 -13.49
N ARG A 177 6.08 -5.27 -13.38
CA ARG A 177 5.46 -6.22 -14.30
C ARG A 177 5.28 -5.56 -15.68
N PRO A 178 5.43 -6.32 -16.78
CA PRO A 178 5.27 -5.82 -18.14
C PRO A 178 3.81 -5.71 -18.61
N ASP A 179 2.84 -6.18 -17.80
CA ASP A 179 1.40 -6.25 -18.11
C ASP A 179 0.58 -5.06 -17.60
#